data_AF-A0A966C4P6-F1
#
_entry.id   AF-A0A966C4P6-F1
#
_cell.length_a   1.000
_cell.length_b   1.000
_cell.length_c   1.000
_cell.angle_alpha   90.00
_cell.angle_beta   90.00
_cell.angle_gamma   90.00
#
_symmetry.space_group_name_H-M   'P 1'
#
loop_
_entity.id
_entity.type
_entity.pdbx_description
1 polymer ?
#
loop_
_entity_poly.entity_id
_entity_poly.type
_entity_poly.pdbx_seq_one_letter_code
_entity_poly.pdbx_strand_id
1 'polypeptide(L)'
;EEVLKYAMALTVIFWNRAVNEPIDMVIYMIAIALGFSVLENTLFVLNPLAVGDYINTALTGSFRFLGASLLHVLSSSTIGVFLAFSYYKSNTVKLIAGMIGLCVAIVLHALFNFFIMDASGETILAVFLFVWIGIIILFLLFEKIKQTELAHHL
;
A
#
# COMPACT_ATOMS: atom_id res chain seq x y z
N GLU A 1 9.09 1.82 6.96
CA GLU A 1 8.07 2.56 6.19
C GLU A 1 6.64 2.13 6.56
N GLU A 2 6.25 0.87 6.32
CA GLU A 2 4.88 0.39 6.61
C GLU A 2 4.44 0.58 8.08
N VAL A 3 5.35 0.38 9.03
CA VAL A 3 5.09 0.65 10.46
C VAL A 3 4.72 2.11 10.69
N LEU A 4 5.41 3.04 10.02
CA LEU A 4 5.16 4.47 10.18
C LEU A 4 3.82 4.87 9.55
N LYS A 5 3.50 4.34 8.35
CA LYS A 5 2.20 4.55 7.71
C LYS A 5 1.06 4.06 8.61
N TYR A 6 1.19 2.85 9.15
CA TYR A 6 0.18 2.30 10.04
C TYR A 6 0.06 3.08 11.36
N ALA A 7 1.19 3.48 11.96
CA ALA A 7 1.19 4.33 13.15
C ALA A 7 0.52 5.69 12.89
N MET A 8 0.74 6.30 11.72
CA MET A 8 0.05 7.53 11.31
C MET A 8 -1.46 7.30 11.16
N ALA A 9 -1.89 6.19 10.56
CA ALA A 9 -3.31 5.85 10.46
C ALA A 9 -3.96 5.70 11.84
N LEU A 10 -3.29 4.95 12.73
CA LEU A 10 -3.75 4.72 14.11
C LEU A 10 -3.82 6.01 14.91
N THR A 11 -2.92 6.98 14.72
CA THR A 11 -2.84 8.18 15.56
C THR A 11 -3.63 9.36 15.02
N VAL A 12 -3.72 9.51 13.70
CA VAL A 12 -4.32 10.69 13.04
C VAL A 12 -5.73 10.41 12.54
N ILE A 13 -6.00 9.18 12.07
CA ILE A 13 -7.21 8.90 11.28
C ILE A 13 -8.23 8.09 12.06
N PHE A 14 -7.87 6.94 12.63
CA PHE A 14 -8.85 5.97 13.14
C PHE A 14 -9.62 6.38 14.40
N TRP A 15 -9.32 7.55 14.98
CA TRP A 15 -10.13 8.16 16.05
C TRP A 15 -11.22 9.10 15.51
N ASN A 16 -11.18 9.41 14.22
CA ASN A 16 -12.12 10.33 13.59
C ASN A 16 -13.48 9.66 13.40
N ARG A 17 -14.55 10.39 13.71
CA ARG A 17 -15.94 9.93 13.51
C ARG A 17 -16.30 9.68 12.05
N ALA A 18 -15.55 10.26 11.12
CA ALA A 18 -15.67 10.02 9.68
C ALA A 18 -15.09 8.67 9.23
N VAL A 19 -14.49 7.89 10.14
CA VAL A 19 -14.16 6.49 9.92
C VAL A 19 -15.30 5.68 10.51
N ASN A 20 -16.35 5.46 9.73
CA ASN A 20 -17.58 4.83 10.19
C ASN A 20 -17.95 3.57 9.39
N GLU A 21 -17.27 3.31 8.28
CA GLU A 21 -17.49 2.14 7.42
C GLU A 21 -16.24 1.24 7.35
N PRO A 22 -16.39 -0.09 7.18
CA PRO A 22 -15.25 -1.00 7.03
C PRO A 22 -14.32 -0.60 5.87
N ILE A 23 -14.89 -0.06 4.79
CA ILE A 23 -14.14 0.34 3.59
C ILE A 23 -13.20 1.52 3.84
N ASP A 24 -13.55 2.40 4.78
CA ASP A 24 -12.74 3.57 5.16
C ASP A 24 -11.35 3.15 5.61
N MET A 25 -11.23 2.01 6.31
CA MET A 25 -9.95 1.46 6.75
C MET A 25 -8.99 1.25 5.59
N VAL A 26 -9.49 0.85 4.43
CA VAL A 26 -8.68 0.67 3.22
C VAL A 26 -8.39 2.02 2.56
N ILE A 27 -9.41 2.87 2.39
CA ILE A 27 -9.29 4.18 1.72
C ILE A 27 -8.26 5.07 2.41
N TYR A 28 -8.31 5.17 3.74
CA TYR A 28 -7.39 6.02 4.48
C TYR A 28 -5.96 5.47 4.49
N MET A 29 -5.77 4.15 4.47
CA MET A 29 -4.45 3.56 4.28
C MET A 29 -3.89 3.85 2.88
N ILE A 30 -4.73 3.84 1.84
CA ILE A 30 -4.34 4.27 0.48
C ILE A 30 -3.91 5.74 0.50
N ALA A 31 -4.67 6.63 1.15
CA ALA A 31 -4.35 8.05 1.21
C ALA A 31 -2.98 8.31 1.87
N ILE A 32 -2.69 7.65 2.99
CA ILE A 32 -1.37 7.71 3.63
C ILE A 32 -0.29 7.17 2.69
N ALA A 33 -0.53 6.02 2.06
CA ALA A 33 0.43 5.39 1.16
C ALA A 33 0.80 6.29 -0.03
N LEU A 34 -0.17 6.98 -0.62
CA LEU A 34 0.08 7.93 -1.71
C LEU A 34 0.96 9.09 -1.25
N GLY A 35 0.76 9.60 -0.03
CA GLY A 35 1.63 10.64 0.54
C GLY A 35 3.09 10.18 0.70
N PHE A 36 3.29 8.95 1.20
CA PHE A 36 4.61 8.34 1.31
C PHE A 36 5.25 8.07 -0.05
N SER A 37 4.47 7.56 -1.00
CA SER A 37 4.91 7.30 -2.36
C SER A 37 5.41 8.58 -3.03
N VAL A 38 4.68 9.70 -2.89
CA VAL A 38 5.13 11.00 -3.42
C VAL A 38 6.44 11.44 -2.77
N LEU A 39 6.55 11.32 -1.44
CA LEU A 39 7.75 11.72 -0.71
C LEU A 39 8.98 10.91 -1.16
N GLU A 40 8.87 9.58 -1.20
CA GLU A 40 9.99 8.70 -1.56
C GLU A 40 10.39 8.83 -3.02
N ASN A 41 9.41 8.89 -3.92
CA ASN A 41 9.68 9.07 -5.33
C ASN A 41 10.36 10.42 -5.61
N THR A 42 9.97 11.48 -4.90
CA THR A 42 10.63 12.78 -5.00
C THR A 42 12.09 12.66 -4.56
N LEU A 43 12.34 12.09 -3.38
CA LEU A 43 13.70 11.90 -2.86
C LEU A 43 14.57 11.03 -3.78
N PHE A 44 13.99 10.02 -4.42
CA PHE A 44 14.69 9.13 -5.34
C PHE A 44 15.17 9.87 -6.61
N VAL A 45 14.34 10.76 -7.16
CA VAL A 45 14.64 11.48 -8.41
C VAL A 45 15.62 12.64 -8.22
N LEU A 46 15.71 13.23 -7.02
CA LEU A 46 16.56 14.40 -6.76
C LEU A 46 18.05 14.16 -7.05
N ASN A 47 18.60 13.00 -6.67
CA ASN A 47 20.02 12.73 -6.83
C ASN A 47 20.42 12.57 -8.32
N PRO A 48 19.77 11.69 -9.12
CA PRO A 48 20.05 11.58 -10.55
C PRO A 48 19.92 12.90 -11.33
N LEU A 49 18.93 13.73 -10.98
CA LEU A 49 18.75 15.06 -11.59
C LEU A 49 19.91 16.01 -11.25
N ALA A 50 20.45 15.94 -10.03
CA ALA A 50 21.55 16.80 -9.60
C ALA A 50 22.88 16.48 -10.31
N VAL A 51 23.09 15.23 -10.74
CA VAL A 51 24.29 14.81 -11.47
C VAL A 51 24.13 14.84 -13.00
N GLY A 52 22.95 15.26 -13.50
CA GLY A 52 22.68 15.44 -14.92
C GLY A 52 22.26 14.18 -15.70
N ASP A 53 21.88 13.10 -15.03
CA ASP A 53 21.45 11.84 -15.68
C ASP A 53 19.97 11.85 -16.06
N TYR A 54 19.58 12.75 -16.97
CA TYR A 54 18.18 12.96 -17.33
C TYR A 54 17.56 11.79 -18.12
N ILE A 55 18.34 11.07 -18.92
CA ILE A 55 17.84 10.00 -19.81
C ILE A 55 17.48 8.74 -19.00
N ASN A 56 18.36 8.29 -18.10
CA ASN A 56 18.03 7.15 -17.25
C ASN A 56 16.91 7.51 -16.27
N THR A 57 16.94 8.72 -15.69
CA THR A 57 15.86 9.20 -14.81
C THR A 57 14.50 9.17 -15.52
N ALA A 58 14.43 9.57 -16.79
CA ALA A 58 13.17 9.57 -17.54
C ALA A 58 12.68 8.15 -17.87
N LEU A 59 13.56 7.25 -18.31
CA LEU A 59 13.17 5.93 -18.82
C LEU A 59 13.00 4.89 -17.70
N THR A 60 14.03 4.65 -16.88
CA THR A 60 13.97 3.65 -15.80
C THR A 60 13.32 4.21 -14.54
N GLY A 61 13.45 5.51 -14.30
CA GLY A 61 12.77 6.19 -13.20
C GLY A 61 11.24 6.13 -13.32
N SER A 62 10.67 6.21 -14.53
CA SER A 62 9.21 6.18 -14.72
C SER A 62 8.57 4.83 -14.35
N PHE A 63 9.15 3.71 -14.79
CA PHE A 63 8.62 2.38 -14.44
C PHE A 63 8.82 2.05 -12.97
N ARG A 64 9.96 2.45 -12.40
CA ARG A 64 10.22 2.31 -10.98
C ARG A 64 9.28 3.17 -10.14
N PHE A 65 9.02 4.40 -10.56
CA PHE A 65 8.06 5.32 -9.93
C PHE A 65 6.67 4.70 -9.90
N LEU A 66 6.18 4.22 -11.05
CA LEU A 66 4.86 3.58 -11.14
C LEU A 66 4.78 2.32 -10.27
N GLY A 67 5.80 1.47 -10.32
CA GLY A 67 5.84 0.22 -9.58
C GLY A 67 5.89 0.45 -8.07
N ALA A 68 6.73 1.39 -7.62
CA ALA A 68 6.81 1.79 -6.23
C ALA A 68 5.49 2.40 -5.74
N SER A 69 4.84 3.24 -6.55
CA SER A 69 3.55 3.83 -6.18
C SER A 69 2.46 2.77 -6.00
N LEU A 70 2.39 1.81 -6.94
CA LEU A 70 1.46 0.68 -6.84
C LEU A 70 1.77 -0.23 -5.65
N LEU A 71 3.05 -0.47 -5.35
CA LEU A 71 3.46 -1.22 -4.17
C LEU A 71 3.00 -0.54 -2.89
N HIS A 72 3.26 0.76 -2.75
CA HIS A 72 2.85 1.54 -1.58
C HIS A 72 1.34 1.41 -1.34
N VAL A 73 0.55 1.56 -2.40
CA VAL A 73 -0.91 1.36 -2.35
C VAL A 73 -1.23 -0.08 -1.93
N LEU A 74 -0.64 -1.09 -2.57
CA LEU A 74 -0.92 -2.50 -2.28
C LEU A 74 -0.56 -2.90 -0.84
N SER A 75 0.65 -2.56 -0.37
CA SER A 75 1.15 -2.93 0.96
C SER A 75 0.29 -2.31 2.05
N SER A 76 0.04 -1.00 1.98
CA SER A 76 -0.74 -0.28 2.97
C SER A 76 -2.22 -0.65 2.93
N SER A 77 -2.78 -0.85 1.74
CA SER A 77 -4.17 -1.33 1.61
C SER A 77 -4.34 -2.74 2.19
N THR A 78 -3.30 -3.58 2.14
CA THR A 78 -3.34 -4.89 2.78
C THR A 78 -3.61 -4.74 4.28
N ILE A 79 -2.92 -3.82 4.96
CA ILE A 79 -3.20 -3.50 6.37
C ILE A 79 -4.67 -3.07 6.55
N GLY A 80 -5.14 -2.16 5.69
CA GLY A 80 -6.52 -1.69 5.69
C GLY A 80 -7.55 -2.81 5.49
N VAL A 81 -7.27 -3.79 4.62
CA VAL A 81 -8.14 -4.94 4.36
C VAL A 81 -8.26 -5.85 5.58
N PHE A 82 -7.15 -6.14 6.26
CA PHE A 82 -7.19 -6.92 7.51
C PHE A 82 -8.02 -6.21 8.59
N LEU A 83 -7.87 -4.89 8.71
CA LEU A 83 -8.67 -4.08 9.62
C LEU A 83 -10.15 -4.08 9.22
N ALA A 84 -10.46 -3.90 7.94
CA ALA A 84 -11.82 -3.89 7.40
C ALA A 84 -12.57 -5.20 7.70
N PHE A 85 -11.95 -6.37 7.48
CA PHE A 85 -12.59 -7.65 7.81
C PHE A 85 -12.79 -7.87 9.32
N SER A 86 -11.97 -7.21 10.14
CA SER A 86 -12.13 -7.23 11.60
C SER A 86 -13.01 -6.10 12.15
N TYR A 87 -13.58 -5.25 11.29
CA TYR A 87 -14.20 -3.98 11.67
C TYR A 87 -15.35 -4.12 12.68
N TYR A 88 -16.14 -5.20 12.60
CA TYR A 88 -17.23 -5.46 13.56
C TYR A 88 -16.83 -6.41 14.71
N LYS A 89 -15.55 -6.74 14.85
CA LYS A 89 -15.02 -7.62 15.91
C LYS A 89 -14.53 -6.81 17.11
N SER A 90 -14.15 -7.50 18.19
CA SER A 90 -13.58 -6.86 19.37
C SER A 90 -12.25 -6.16 19.06
N ASN A 91 -11.89 -5.17 19.88
CA ASN A 91 -10.65 -4.39 19.70
C ASN A 91 -9.40 -5.27 19.69
N THR A 92 -9.39 -6.36 20.46
CA THR A 92 -8.28 -7.33 20.44
C THR A 92 -8.15 -8.02 19.08
N VAL A 93 -9.27 -8.43 18.48
CA VAL A 93 -9.26 -9.06 17.14
C VAL A 93 -8.82 -8.06 16.08
N LYS A 94 -9.27 -6.80 16.16
CA LYS A 94 -8.80 -5.73 15.27
C LYS A 94 -7.31 -5.49 15.38
N LEU A 95 -6.79 -5.43 16.60
CA LEU A 95 -5.36 -5.26 16.85
C LEU A 95 -4.56 -6.41 16.24
N ILE A 96 -4.96 -7.66 16.49
CA ILE A 96 -4.29 -8.84 15.92
C ILE A 96 -4.36 -8.82 14.39
N ALA A 97 -5.52 -8.53 13.81
CA ALA A 97 -5.69 -8.44 12.36
C ALA A 97 -4.79 -7.35 11.75
N GLY A 98 -4.76 -6.15 12.34
CA GLY A 98 -3.88 -5.07 11.92
C GLY A 98 -2.39 -5.43 12.01
N MET A 99 -1.97 -6.15 13.06
CA MET A 99 -0.60 -6.63 13.20
C MET A 99 -0.24 -7.70 12.16
N ILE A 100 -1.15 -8.62 11.86
CA ILE A 100 -0.96 -9.60 10.78
C ILE A 100 -0.86 -8.88 9.43
N GLY A 101 -1.77 -7.95 9.15
CA GLY A 101 -1.76 -7.13 7.94
C GLY A 101 -0.47 -6.34 7.79
N LEU A 102 0.05 -5.77 8.89
CA LEU A 102 1.34 -5.08 8.92
C LEU A 102 2.49 -6.03 8.58
N CYS A 103 2.53 -7.24 9.15
CA CYS A 103 3.55 -8.23 8.81
C CYS A 103 3.51 -8.59 7.33
N VAL A 104 2.32 -8.82 6.77
CA VAL A 104 2.16 -9.12 5.33
C VAL A 104 2.59 -7.92 4.48
N ALA A 105 2.24 -6.70 4.86
CA ALA A 105 2.64 -5.48 4.16
C ALA A 105 4.16 -5.30 4.14
N ILE A 106 4.83 -5.54 5.28
CA ILE A 106 6.31 -5.48 5.37
C ILE A 106 6.94 -6.52 4.45
N VAL A 107 6.42 -7.75 4.41
CA VAL A 107 6.93 -8.81 3.53
C VAL A 107 6.72 -8.44 2.06
N LEU A 108 5.52 -7.99 1.67
CA LEU A 108 5.23 -7.55 0.30
C LEU A 108 6.17 -6.42 -0.13
N HIS A 109 6.33 -5.41 0.73
CA HIS A 109 7.20 -4.27 0.46
C HIS A 109 8.66 -4.72 0.32
N ALA A 110 9.16 -5.51 1.28
CA ALA A 110 10.53 -6.00 1.27
C ALA A 110 10.84 -6.86 0.04
N LEU A 111 9.92 -7.74 -0.37
CA LEU A 111 10.06 -8.56 -1.57
C LEU A 111 10.16 -7.69 -2.83
N PHE A 112 9.29 -6.69 -2.98
CA PHE A 112 9.39 -5.77 -4.12
C PHE A 112 10.73 -5.03 -4.14
N ASN A 113 11.14 -4.46 -3.00
CA ASN A 113 12.40 -3.73 -2.90
C ASN A 113 13.60 -4.64 -3.18
N PHE A 114 13.55 -5.89 -2.75
CA PHE A 114 14.56 -6.88 -3.06
C PHE A 114 14.63 -7.18 -4.56
N PHE A 115 13.50 -7.47 -5.21
CA PHE A 115 13.48 -7.81 -6.64
C PHE A 115 13.80 -6.63 -7.56
N ILE A 116 13.49 -5.39 -7.16
CA ILE A 116 13.72 -4.19 -7.98
C ILE A 116 15.16 -3.63 -7.86
N MET A 117 15.94 -4.08 -6.87
CA MET A 117 17.29 -3.53 -6.61
C MET A 117 18.29 -3.89 -7.71
N ASP A 118 18.25 -5.14 -8.19
CA ASP A 118 19.12 -5.67 -9.25
C ASP A 118 18.36 -5.93 -10.56
N ALA A 119 17.20 -5.31 -10.73
CA ALA A 119 16.32 -5.61 -11.85
C ALA A 119 16.86 -5.07 -13.19
N SER A 120 17.00 -5.97 -14.17
CA SER A 120 17.12 -5.67 -15.60
C SER A 120 15.73 -5.63 -16.28
N GLY A 121 15.67 -5.22 -17.54
CA GLY A 121 14.41 -4.98 -18.27
C GLY A 121 13.34 -6.09 -18.15
N GLU A 122 13.72 -7.37 -18.28
CA GLU A 122 12.78 -8.49 -18.14
C GLU A 122 12.29 -8.67 -16.70
N THR A 123 13.18 -8.56 -15.72
CA THR A 123 12.81 -8.69 -14.29
C THR A 123 11.94 -7.54 -13.80
N ILE A 124 12.11 -6.32 -14.34
CA ILE A 124 11.22 -5.18 -14.03
C ILE A 124 9.78 -5.51 -14.44
N LEU A 125 9.57 -6.09 -15.62
CA LEU A 125 8.24 -6.47 -16.10
C LEU A 125 7.61 -7.55 -15.22
N ALA A 126 8.38 -8.57 -14.82
CA ALA A 126 7.90 -9.63 -13.94
C ALA A 126 7.48 -9.09 -12.56
N VAL A 127 8.27 -8.20 -11.96
CA VAL A 127 7.94 -7.54 -10.69
C VAL A 127 6.68 -6.69 -10.84
N PHE A 128 6.53 -5.98 -11.96
CA PHE A 128 5.34 -5.19 -12.25
C PHE A 128 4.09 -6.07 -12.33
N LEU A 129 4.16 -7.20 -13.06
CA LEU A 129 3.06 -8.16 -13.17
C LEU A 129 2.65 -8.73 -11.80
N PHE A 130 3.63 -9.03 -10.94
CA PHE A 130 3.37 -9.48 -9.57
C PHE A 130 2.56 -8.44 -8.78
N VAL A 131 2.94 -7.16 -8.84
CA VAL A 131 2.19 -6.07 -8.18
C VAL A 131 0.79 -5.92 -8.77
N TRP A 132 0.65 -6.02 -10.10
CA TRP A 132 -0.66 -5.95 -10.76
C TRP A 132 -1.62 -7.04 -10.33
N ILE A 133 -1.13 -8.28 -10.19
CA ILE A 133 -1.93 -9.38 -9.64
C ILE A 133 -2.39 -9.03 -8.21
N GLY A 134 -1.49 -8.47 -7.39
CA GLY A 134 -1.83 -7.98 -6.06
C GLY A 134 -2.91 -6.89 -6.08
N ILE A 135 -2.84 -5.94 -7.01
CA ILE A 135 -3.86 -4.88 -7.17
C ILE A 135 -5.21 -5.46 -7.61
N ILE A 136 -5.23 -6.46 -8.50
CA ILE A 136 -6.46 -7.15 -8.89
C ILE A 136 -7.09 -7.85 -7.67
N ILE A 137 -6.27 -8.56 -6.89
CA ILE A 137 -6.72 -9.18 -5.65
C ILE A 137 -7.26 -8.12 -4.68
N LEU A 138 -6.57 -6.99 -4.55
CA LEU A 138 -7.03 -5.88 -3.71
C LEU A 138 -8.40 -5.38 -4.16
N PHE A 139 -8.65 -5.18 -5.45
CA PHE A 139 -9.97 -4.78 -5.95
C PHE A 139 -11.06 -5.80 -5.62
N LEU A 140 -10.78 -7.10 -5.75
CA LEU A 140 -11.72 -8.15 -5.37
C LEU A 140 -12.02 -8.13 -3.86
N LEU A 141 -11.02 -7.89 -3.03
CA LEU A 141 -11.18 -7.75 -1.58
C LEU A 141 -11.97 -6.48 -1.24
N PHE A 142 -11.75 -5.39 -1.97
CA PHE A 142 -12.49 -4.14 -1.84
C PHE A 142 -13.99 -4.35 -2.06
N GLU A 143 -14.34 -5.07 -3.14
CA GLU A 143 -15.73 -5.43 -3.44
C GLU A 143 -16.31 -6.36 -2.36
N LYS A 144 -15.52 -7.31 -1.88
CA LYS A 144 -15.95 -8.22 -0.80
C LYS A 144 -16.24 -7.47 0.50
N ILE A 145 -15.46 -6.45 0.83
CA ILE A 145 -15.68 -5.60 2.01
C ILE A 145 -17.00 -4.85 1.89
N LYS A 146 -17.27 -4.20 0.74
CA LYS A 146 -18.55 -3.52 0.47
C LYS A 146 -19.76 -4.45 0.63
N GLN A 147 -19.66 -5.68 0.15
CA GLN A 147 -20.74 -6.67 0.30
C GLN A 147 -20.98 -7.05 1.77
N THR A 148 -19.91 -7.15 2.56
CA THR A 148 -19.99 -7.51 3.98
C THR A 148 -20.60 -6.37 4.79
N GLU A 149 -20.29 -5.14 4.43
CA GLU A 149 -20.91 -3.94 4.98
C GLU A 149 -22.41 -3.90 4.68
N LEU A 150 -22.81 -4.05 3.41
CA LEU A 150 -24.22 -4.06 3.00
C LEU A 150 -25.02 -5.13 3.76
N ALA A 151 -24.46 -6.33 3.92
CA ALA A 151 -25.10 -7.42 4.64
C ALA A 151 -25.28 -7.16 6.15
N HIS A 152 -24.52 -6.24 6.74
CA HIS A 152 -24.66 -5.84 8.14
C HIS A 152 -25.73 -4.74 8.33
N HIS A 153 -26.11 -4.04 7.26
CA HIS A 153 -27.14 -3.00 7.30
C HIS A 153 -28.56 -3.51 6.96
N LEU A 154 -28.69 -4.76 6.51
CA LEU A 154 -29.95 -5.46 6.27
C LEU A 154 -30.40 -6.21 7.53
#